data_AF-A0A7W1HSX8-F1
#
_entry.id   AF-A0A7W1HSX8-F1
#
_cell.length_a   1.000
_cell.length_b   1.000
_cell.length_c   1.000
_cell.angle_alpha   90.00
_cell.angle_beta   90.00
_cell.angle_gamma   90.00
#
_symmetry.space_group_name_H-M   'P 1'
#
loop_
_entity.id
_entity.type
_entity.pdbx_description
1 polymer ?
#
loop_
_entity_poly.entity_id
_entity_poly.type
_entity_poly.pdbx_seq_one_letter_code
_entity_poly.pdbx_strand_id
1 'polypeptide(L)'
;MTIQEIGVAALLFAGVGIALVCCVGIWVMPDTYDQLHFAGPATTVAPVAITGAVILEESLSQAGVKAVLVAVVMGVTGPALTHATGRAARIREHGHFAALPEEMPAEAAPADPPAR
;
A
#
# COMPACT_ATOMS: atom_id res chain seq x y z
N MET A 1 0.28 29.25 18.55
CA MET A 1 0.54 27.82 18.33
C MET A 1 1.84 27.45 19.01
N THR A 2 1.83 26.45 19.88
CA THR A 2 3.05 25.88 20.48
C THR A 2 3.82 25.07 19.44
N ILE A 3 5.12 24.82 19.66
CA ILE A 3 5.93 24.00 18.75
C ILE A 3 5.35 22.58 18.62
N GLN A 4 4.81 22.04 19.72
CA GLN A 4 4.14 20.75 19.74
C GLN A 4 2.90 20.75 18.84
N GLU A 5 2.01 21.73 18.98
CA GLU A 5 0.80 21.86 18.15
C GLU A 5 1.13 21.92 16.65
N ILE A 6 2.21 22.63 16.28
CA ILE A 6 2.67 22.71 14.88
C ILE A 6 3.13 21.32 14.40
N GLY A 7 3.88 20.60 15.22
CA GLY A 7 4.33 19.24 14.90
C GLY A 7 3.17 18.28 14.70
N VAL A 8 2.18 18.31 15.61
CA VAL A 8 0.97 17.49 15.54
C VAL A 8 0.17 17.80 14.28
N ALA A 9 -0.07 19.10 14.00
CA ALA A 9 -0.79 19.52 12.81
C ALA A 9 -0.07 19.08 11.53
N ALA A 10 1.26 19.26 11.45
CA ALA A 10 2.04 18.84 10.29
C ALA A 10 1.96 17.34 10.03
N LEU A 11 2.12 16.51 11.07
CA LEU A 11 2.00 15.05 10.97
C LEU A 11 0.60 14.60 10.55
N LEU A 12 -0.46 15.21 11.11
CA LEU A 12 -1.83 14.91 10.71
C LEU A 12 -2.13 15.32 9.27
N PHE A 13 -1.75 16.54 8.87
CA PHE A 13 -1.93 17.00 7.50
C PHE A 13 -1.18 16.12 6.50
N ALA A 14 0.05 15.71 6.82
CA ALA A 14 0.81 14.79 5.99
C ALA A 14 0.11 13.42 5.89
N GLY A 15 -0.28 12.83 7.03
CA GLY A 15 -0.93 11.51 7.05
C GLY A 15 -2.27 11.48 6.33
N VAL A 16 -3.14 12.45 6.62
CA VAL A 16 -4.45 12.60 5.96
C VAL A 16 -4.28 12.96 4.48
N GLY A 17 -3.37 13.88 4.16
CA GLY A 17 -3.08 14.26 2.78
C GLY A 17 -2.61 13.08 1.93
N ILE A 18 -1.71 12.25 2.45
CA ILE A 18 -1.25 11.02 1.79
C ILE A 18 -2.42 10.05 1.59
N ALA A 19 -3.25 9.83 2.62
CA ALA A 19 -4.42 8.95 2.51
C ALA A 19 -5.39 9.44 1.41
N LEU A 20 -5.67 10.74 1.35
CA LEU A 20 -6.55 11.32 0.34
C LEU A 20 -5.96 11.18 -1.07
N VAL A 21 -4.66 11.47 -1.24
CA VAL A 21 -3.97 11.26 -2.53
C VAL A 21 -4.05 9.80 -2.94
N CYS A 22 -3.87 8.85 -2.02
CA CYS A 22 -3.99 7.43 -2.31
C CYS A 22 -5.43 7.05 -2.73
N CYS A 23 -6.46 7.56 -2.06
CA CYS A 23 -7.85 7.33 -2.44
C CYS A 23 -8.14 7.86 -3.85
N VAL A 24 -7.67 9.07 -4.17
CA VAL A 24 -7.81 9.65 -5.52
C VAL A 24 -7.02 8.82 -6.53
N GLY A 25 -5.80 8.39 -6.20
CA GLY A 25 -4.98 7.53 -7.05
C GLY A 25 -5.71 6.23 -7.39
N ILE A 26 -6.25 5.53 -6.39
CA ILE A 26 -7.04 4.30 -6.61
C ILE A 26 -8.25 4.56 -7.50
N TRP A 27 -8.95 5.69 -7.31
CA TRP A 27 -10.14 6.01 -8.11
C TRP A 27 -9.83 6.38 -9.56
N VAL A 28 -8.67 7.00 -9.82
CA VAL A 28 -8.28 7.50 -11.15
C VAL A 28 -7.52 6.45 -11.97
N MET A 29 -6.76 5.55 -11.33
CA MET A 29 -5.90 4.61 -12.05
C MET A 29 -6.69 3.56 -12.83
N PRO A 30 -6.38 3.34 -14.12
CA PRO A 30 -7.13 2.41 -14.97
C PRO A 30 -6.78 0.94 -14.71
N ASP A 31 -5.57 0.67 -14.19
CA ASP A 31 -5.03 -0.67 -14.01
C ASP A 31 -4.99 -1.09 -12.53
N THR A 32 -5.17 -2.38 -12.27
CA THR A 32 -5.25 -2.92 -10.89
C THR A 32 -3.90 -2.83 -10.17
N TYR A 33 -2.78 -3.04 -10.87
CA TYR A 33 -1.43 -2.96 -10.29
C TYR A 33 -1.06 -1.52 -9.94
N ASP A 34 -1.48 -0.55 -10.75
CA ASP A 34 -1.33 0.87 -10.45
C ASP A 34 -2.19 1.27 -9.23
N GLN A 35 -3.42 0.78 -9.12
CA GLN A 35 -4.24 0.99 -7.92
C GLN A 35 -3.59 0.39 -6.66
N LEU A 36 -3.01 -0.81 -6.78
CA LEU A 36 -2.28 -1.48 -5.70
C LEU A 36 -1.04 -0.69 -5.25
N HIS A 37 -0.40 0.04 -6.16
CA HIS A 37 0.70 0.95 -5.81
C HIS A 37 0.25 2.00 -4.80
N PHE A 38 -0.94 2.60 -4.99
CA PHE A 38 -1.49 3.59 -4.06
C PHE A 38 -2.00 2.97 -2.75
N ALA A 39 -2.34 1.68 -2.72
CA ALA A 39 -2.71 0.98 -1.49
C ALA A 39 -1.52 0.82 -0.50
N GLY A 40 -0.29 0.79 -1.02
CA GLY A 40 0.93 0.68 -0.20
C GLY A 40 1.13 1.85 0.75
N PRO A 41 1.32 3.09 0.26
CA PRO A 41 1.48 4.27 1.11
C PRO A 41 0.28 4.54 2.03
N ALA A 42 -0.93 4.17 1.62
CA ALA A 42 -2.14 4.27 2.44
C ALA A 42 -2.09 3.39 3.70
N THR A 43 -1.43 2.23 3.65
CA THR A 43 -1.34 1.28 4.77
C THR A 43 -0.05 1.38 5.57
N THR A 44 0.91 2.18 5.10
CA THR A 44 2.24 2.32 5.71
C THR A 44 2.53 3.75 6.13
N VAL A 45 2.62 4.68 5.18
CA VAL A 45 3.06 6.06 5.44
C VAL A 45 1.99 6.86 6.17
N ALA A 46 0.74 6.81 5.71
CA ALA A 46 -0.36 7.53 6.34
C ALA A 46 -0.58 7.15 7.82
N PRO A 47 -0.78 5.86 8.18
CA PRO A 47 -0.99 5.48 9.58
C PRO A 47 0.23 5.71 10.47
N VAL A 48 1.47 5.64 9.94
CA VAL A 48 2.68 5.99 10.70
C VAL A 48 2.72 7.48 11.02
N ALA A 49 2.42 8.36 10.06
CA ALA A 49 2.35 9.80 10.30
C ALA A 49 1.26 10.17 11.33
N ILE A 50 0.07 9.57 11.20
CA ILE A 50 -1.03 9.78 12.14
C ILE A 50 -0.66 9.26 13.55
N THR A 51 -0.03 8.09 13.64
CA THR A 51 0.46 7.55 14.91
C THR A 51 1.51 8.46 15.54
N GLY A 52 2.44 9.00 14.74
CA GLY A 52 3.41 9.98 15.19
C GLY A 52 2.74 11.23 15.78
N ALA A 53 1.66 11.72 15.17
CA ALA A 53 0.90 12.84 15.72
C ALA A 53 0.26 12.50 17.07
N VAL A 54 -0.36 11.33 17.19
CA VAL A 54 -0.99 10.88 18.44
C VAL A 54 0.06 10.73 19.56
N ILE A 55 1.21 10.12 19.28
CA ILE A 55 2.29 9.98 20.28
C ILE A 55 2.86 11.34 20.65
N LEU A 56 2.98 12.28 19.70
CA LEU A 56 3.50 13.61 19.99
C LEU A 56 2.56 14.40 20.92
N GLU A 57 1.24 14.22 20.78
CA GLU A 57 0.24 14.92 21.60
C GLU A 57 0.00 14.23 22.95
N GLU A 58 -0.16 12.92 22.94
CA GLU A 58 -0.65 12.13 24.07
C GLU A 58 0.43 11.23 24.71
N SER A 59 1.66 11.23 24.16
CA SER A 59 2.72 10.29 24.52
C SER A 59 2.28 8.82 24.34
N LEU A 60 2.94 7.88 25.03
CA LEU A 60 2.54 6.47 25.09
C LEU A 60 1.40 6.25 26.10
N SER A 61 0.37 7.11 26.06
CA SER A 61 -0.89 6.87 26.77
C SER A 61 -1.66 5.69 26.16
N GLN A 62 -2.83 5.38 26.73
CA GLN A 62 -3.73 4.37 26.17
C GLN A 62 -4.08 4.65 24.69
N ALA A 63 -4.18 5.92 24.29
CA ALA A 63 -4.42 6.32 22.91
C ALA A 63 -3.18 6.07 22.02
N GLY A 64 -1.99 6.47 22.49
CA GLY A 64 -0.73 6.26 21.77
C GLY A 64 -0.42 4.79 21.53
N VAL A 65 -0.59 3.93 22.53
CA VAL A 65 -0.37 2.47 22.39
C VAL A 65 -1.34 1.85 21.38
N LYS A 66 -2.62 2.25 21.39
CA LYS A 66 -3.59 1.80 20.39
C LYS A 66 -3.24 2.26 18.98
N ALA A 67 -2.78 3.50 18.83
CA ALA A 67 -2.36 4.02 17.53
C ALA A 67 -1.18 3.23 16.96
N VAL A 68 -0.16 2.93 17.77
CA VAL A 68 0.96 2.06 17.38
C VAL A 68 0.46 0.70 16.94
N LEU A 69 -0.43 0.07 17.72
CA LEU A 69 -0.98 -1.22 17.38
C LEU A 69 -1.74 -1.20 16.05
N VAL A 70 -2.52 -0.14 15.78
CA VAL A 70 -3.20 0.05 14.49
C VAL A 70 -2.18 0.18 13.35
N ALA A 71 -1.14 1.00 13.51
CA ALA A 71 -0.11 1.16 12.47
C ALA A 71 0.62 -0.15 12.17
N VAL A 72 0.94 -0.94 13.19
CA VAL A 72 1.57 -2.27 13.01
C VAL A 72 0.61 -3.23 12.29
N VAL A 73 -0.65 -3.30 12.72
CA VAL A 73 -1.65 -4.16 12.08
C VAL A 73 -1.84 -3.77 10.62
N MET A 74 -1.95 -2.47 10.31
CA MET A 74 -2.06 -1.98 8.94
C MET A 74 -0.80 -2.27 8.12
N GLY A 75 0.39 -2.06 8.70
CA GLY A 75 1.66 -2.31 8.02
C GLY A 75 1.92 -3.79 7.70
N VAL A 76 1.35 -4.73 8.47
CA VAL A 76 1.43 -6.17 8.19
C VAL A 76 0.31 -6.63 7.25
N THR A 77 -0.91 -6.12 7.44
CA THR A 77 -2.05 -6.50 6.59
C THR A 77 -1.98 -5.89 5.19
N GLY A 78 -1.35 -4.72 5.02
CA GLY A 78 -1.12 -4.06 3.74
C GLY A 78 -0.40 -4.96 2.72
N PRO A 79 0.82 -5.46 2.99
CA PRO A 79 1.53 -6.38 2.11
C PRO A 79 0.75 -7.67 1.81
N ALA A 80 0.06 -8.23 2.81
CA ALA A 80 -0.77 -9.42 2.62
C ALA A 80 -1.94 -9.14 1.65
N LEU A 81 -2.62 -8.01 1.82
CA LEU A 81 -3.68 -7.54 0.93
C LEU A 81 -3.14 -7.31 -0.49
N THR A 82 -2.00 -6.62 -0.63
CA THR A 82 -1.40 -6.35 -1.94
C THR A 82 -1.01 -7.64 -2.65
N HIS A 83 -0.37 -8.59 -1.95
CA HIS A 83 0.03 -9.86 -2.53
C HIS A 83 -1.18 -10.71 -2.94
N ALA A 84 -2.17 -10.85 -2.06
CA ALA A 84 -3.38 -11.62 -2.35
C ALA A 84 -4.16 -11.04 -3.53
N THR A 85 -4.30 -9.71 -3.58
CA THR A 85 -5.02 -9.00 -4.64
C THR A 85 -4.27 -9.05 -5.95
N GLY A 86 -2.95 -8.81 -5.96
CA GLY A 86 -2.12 -8.94 -7.16
C GLY A 86 -2.13 -10.36 -7.72
N ARG A 87 -2.05 -11.37 -6.85
CA ARG A 87 -2.20 -12.79 -7.25
C ARG A 87 -3.58 -13.04 -7.89
N ALA A 88 -4.64 -12.51 -7.32
CA ALA A 88 -5.99 -12.65 -7.87
C ALA A 88 -6.13 -11.92 -9.22
N ALA A 89 -5.61 -10.70 -9.36
CA ALA A 89 -5.61 -9.94 -10.60
C ALA A 89 -4.91 -10.70 -11.72
N ARG A 90 -3.70 -11.21 -11.45
CA ARG A 90 -2.92 -11.99 -12.41
C ARG A 90 -3.64 -13.26 -12.88
N ILE A 91 -4.27 -13.99 -11.96
CA ILE A 91 -5.06 -15.19 -12.31
C ILE A 91 -6.25 -14.81 -13.20
N ARG A 92 -6.90 -13.67 -12.94
CA ARG A 92 -8.03 -13.21 -13.75
C ARG A 92 -7.63 -12.76 -15.16
N GLU A 93 -6.45 -12.16 -15.31
CA GLU A 93 -5.94 -11.69 -16.60
C GLU A 93 -5.40 -12.84 -17.45
N HIS A 94 -4.66 -13.78 -16.85
CA HIS A 94 -3.90 -14.80 -17.58
C HIS A 94 -4.45 -16.22 -17.43
N GLY A 95 -5.50 -16.45 -16.63
CA GLY A 95 -6.16 -17.75 -16.46
C GLY A 95 -5.38 -18.82 -15.68
N HIS A 96 -4.07 -18.67 -15.50
CA HIS A 96 -3.19 -19.58 -14.77
C HIS A 96 -2.03 -18.81 -14.13
N PHE A 97 -1.33 -19.43 -13.16
CA PHE A 97 -0.13 -18.88 -12.51
C PHE A 97 1.14 -19.44 -13.16
N ALA A 98 1.37 -19.13 -14.45
CA ALA A 98 2.56 -19.54 -15.22
C ALA A 98 3.37 -18.33 -15.68
N ALA A 99 4.71 -18.43 -15.67
CA ALA A 99 5.58 -17.39 -16.21
C ALA A 99 5.16 -17.05 -17.65
N LEU A 100 5.11 -15.77 -17.98
CA LEU A 100 4.79 -15.35 -19.34
C LEU A 100 5.94 -15.74 -20.27
N PRO A 101 5.67 -15.99 -21.57
CA PRO A 101 6.72 -16.33 -22.53
C PRO A 101 7.86 -15.29 -22.55
N GLU A 102 7.55 -14.00 -22.32
CA GLU A 102 8.56 -12.95 -22.17
C GLU A 102 9.38 -13.00 -20.87
N GLU A 103 8.89 -13.67 -19.83
CA GLU A 103 9.56 -13.83 -18.53
C GLU A 103 10.42 -15.11 -18.49
N MET A 104 10.24 -16.00 -19.45
CA MET A 104 11.03 -17.22 -19.57
C MET A 104 12.44 -16.89 -20.07
N PRO A 105 13.50 -17.48 -19.49
CA PRO A 105 14.85 -17.40 -20.06
C PRO A 105 14.81 -17.80 -21.53
N ALA A 106 15.60 -17.15 -22.39
CA ALA A 106 15.63 -17.44 -23.84
C ALA A 106 15.86 -18.94 -24.15
N GLU A 107 16.49 -19.67 -23.24
CA GLU A 107 16.73 -21.11 -23.32
C GLU A 107 15.48 -21.99 -23.07
N ALA A 108 14.47 -21.45 -22.38
CA ALA A 108 13.23 -22.16 -22.03
C ALA A 108 12.04 -21.75 -22.92
N ALA A 109 12.19 -20.71 -23.76
CA ALA A 109 11.16 -20.28 -24.69
C ALA A 109 10.86 -21.41 -25.70
N PRO A 110 9.58 -21.73 -25.98
CA PRO A 110 9.22 -22.75 -26.95
C PRO A 110 9.78 -22.37 -28.33
N ALA A 111 10.49 -23.30 -28.97
CA ALA A 111 11.20 -23.09 -30.23
C ALA A 111 10.29 -22.73 -31.42
N ASP A 112 8.96 -22.79 -31.26
CA ASP A 112 7.97 -22.46 -32.28
C ASP A 112 6.74 -21.80 -31.63
N PRO A 113 6.27 -20.62 -32.09
CA PRO A 113 5.03 -20.03 -31.61
C PRO A 113 3.82 -20.94 -31.94
N PRO A 114 2.80 -21.00 -31.06
CA PRO A 114 1.59 -21.77 -31.34
C PRO A 114 0.92 -21.22 -32.60
N ALA A 115 0.66 -22.12 -33.56
CA ALA A 115 -0.07 -21.79 -34.79
C ALA A 115 -1.44 -21.18 -34.40
N ARG A 116 -1.67 -19.95 -34.87
CA ARG A 116 -2.93 -19.23 -34.70
C ARG A 116 -4.08 -19.93 -35.40
#